data_AF-A0A3B0V5Y3-F1
#
_entry.id   AF-A0A3B0V5Y3-F1
#
_cell.length_a   1.000
_cell.length_b   1.000
_cell.length_c   1.000
_cell.angle_alpha   90.00
_cell.angle_beta   90.00
_cell.angle_gamma   90.00
#
_symmetry.space_group_name_H-M   'P 1'
#
loop_
_entity.id
_entity.type
_entity.pdbx_description
1 polymer ?
#
loop_
_entity_poly.entity_id
_entity_poly.type
_entity_poly.pdbx_seq_one_letter_code
_entity_poly.pdbx_strand_id
1 'polypeptide(L)'
;MEQERIQTRELVNRLSRIEGQVRALRRSVQDDMVKTDCIKTLSQVKAVTNALKHFGEAFAHASIRQCFAESMTKERLALRVEDIIRSTFSMS
;
A
#
# COMPACT_ATOMS: atom_id res chain seq x y z
N MET A 1 -21.74 0.81 -10.50
CA MET A 1 -20.91 0.86 -11.72
C MET A 1 -20.05 2.13 -11.79
N GLU A 2 -20.58 3.36 -11.89
CA GLU A 2 -19.73 4.56 -12.01
C GLU A 2 -18.91 4.88 -10.74
N GLN A 3 -19.52 4.80 -9.55
CA GLN A 3 -18.82 5.01 -8.27
C GLN A 3 -17.67 4.01 -8.06
N GLU A 4 -17.85 2.78 -8.53
CA GLU A 4 -16.88 1.69 -8.43
C GLU A 4 -15.67 1.95 -9.34
N ARG A 5 -15.91 2.43 -10.57
CA ARG A 5 -14.84 2.86 -11.50
C ARG A 5 -14.02 4.02 -10.94
N ILE A 6 -14.65 4.98 -10.27
CA ILE A 6 -13.97 6.10 -9.61
C ILE A 6 -13.05 5.59 -8.49
N GLN A 7 -13.54 4.68 -7.64
CA GLN A 7 -12.74 4.06 -6.57
C GLN A 7 -11.55 3.27 -7.13
N THR A 8 -11.74 2.47 -8.18
CA THR A 8 -10.64 1.77 -8.85
C THR A 8 -9.60 2.75 -9.39
N ARG A 9 -10.03 3.83 -10.05
CA ARG A 9 -9.11 4.85 -10.59
C ARG A 9 -8.30 5.53 -9.48
N GLU A 10 -8.91 5.84 -8.34
CA GLU A 10 -8.21 6.43 -7.20
C GLU A 10 -7.14 5.49 -6.61
N LEU A 11 -7.47 4.20 -6.47
CA LEU A 11 -6.54 3.18 -6.00
C LEU A 11 -5.35 3.03 -6.96
N VAL A 12 -5.60 3.00 -8.27
CA VAL A 12 -4.55 2.98 -9.29
C VAL A 12 -3.67 4.22 -9.22
N ASN A 13 -4.26 5.42 -9.08
CA ASN A 13 -3.49 6.66 -8.93
C ASN A 13 -2.59 6.65 -7.68
N ARG A 14 -3.04 6.02 -6.57
CA ARG A 14 -2.20 5.82 -5.38
C ARG A 14 -1.00 4.93 -5.69
N LEU A 15 -1.23 3.81 -6.39
CA LEU A 15 -0.15 2.91 -6.82
C LEU A 15 0.84 3.59 -7.77
N SER A 16 0.38 4.38 -8.76
CA SER A 16 1.27 5.12 -9.64
C SER A 16 2.21 6.08 -8.90
N ARG A 17 1.71 6.73 -7.83
CA ARG A 17 2.54 7.59 -6.98
C ARG A 17 3.59 6.79 -6.20
N ILE A 18 3.18 5.66 -5.61
CA ILE A 18 4.08 4.75 -4.89
C ILE A 18 5.18 4.24 -5.82
N GLU A 19 4.84 3.86 -7.06
CA GLU A 19 5.80 3.43 -8.07
C GLU A 19 6.85 4.52 -8.36
N GLY A 20 6.40 5.78 -8.51
CA GLY A 20 7.28 6.93 -8.67
C GLY A 20 8.26 7.11 -7.50
N GLN A 21 7.79 6.90 -6.26
CA GLN A 21 8.63 6.96 -5.06
C GLN A 21 9.64 5.81 -5.01
N VAL A 22 9.24 4.58 -5.34
CA VAL A 22 10.14 3.41 -5.42
C VAL A 22 11.21 3.62 -6.50
N ARG A 23 10.82 4.19 -7.65
CA ARG A 23 11.77 4.56 -8.72
C ARG A 23 12.75 5.63 -8.27
N ALA A 24 12.33 6.59 -7.44
CA ALA A 24 13.22 7.57 -6.83
C ALA A 24 14.21 6.90 -5.87
N LEU A 25 13.76 5.99 -5.00
CA LEU A 25 14.63 5.20 -4.13
C LEU A 25 15.67 4.40 -4.91
N ARG A 26 15.25 3.75 -6.01
CA ARG A 26 16.17 3.02 -6.88
C ARG A 26 17.30 3.91 -7.38
N ARG A 27 16.99 5.14 -7.81
CA ARG A 27 18.00 6.13 -8.23
C ARG A 27 18.92 6.53 -7.07
N SER A 28 18.37 6.83 -5.89
CA SER A 28 19.15 7.15 -4.70
C SER A 28 20.18 6.07 -4.32
N VAL A 29 19.88 4.80 -4.58
CA VAL A 29 20.79 3.67 -4.32
C VAL A 29 21.81 3.47 -5.46
N GLN A 30 21.41 3.72 -6.70
CA GLN A 30 22.27 3.59 -7.88
C GLN A 30 23.34 4.69 -7.96
N ASP A 31 23.05 5.88 -7.43
CA ASP A 31 23.93 7.07 -7.47
C ASP A 31 25.08 7.04 -6.43
N ASP A 32 25.59 5.85 -6.09
CA ASP A 32 26.62 5.59 -5.06
C ASP A 32 26.11 5.76 -3.61
N MET A 33 25.73 4.64 -2.96
CA MET A 33 25.23 4.61 -1.57
C MET A 33 26.15 5.30 -0.55
N VAL A 34 27.46 5.42 -0.83
CA VAL A 34 28.41 6.11 0.06
C VAL A 34 28.20 7.62 0.03
N LYS A 35 27.73 8.17 -1.09
CA LYS A 35 27.45 9.61 -1.28
C LYS A 35 26.00 9.98 -0.96
N THR A 36 25.11 8.99 -0.91
CA THR A 36 23.71 9.23 -0.60
C THR A 36 23.52 9.50 0.89
N ASP A 37 22.89 10.62 1.21
CA ASP A 37 22.49 10.95 2.58
C ASP A 37 21.59 9.83 3.14
N CYS A 38 22.13 9.13 4.15
CA CYS A 38 21.46 8.02 4.83
C CYS A 38 20.12 8.45 5.42
N ILE A 39 20.05 9.63 6.04
CA ILE A 39 18.82 10.15 6.66
C ILE A 39 17.79 10.41 5.57
N LYS A 40 18.20 10.99 4.43
CA LYS A 40 17.31 11.24 3.30
C LYS A 40 16.75 9.95 2.71
N THR A 41 17.57 8.93 2.53
CA THR A 41 17.14 7.63 1.98
C THR A 41 16.19 6.92 2.94
N LEU A 42 16.49 6.89 4.24
CA LEU A 42 15.60 6.33 5.26
C LEU A 42 14.26 7.08 5.33
N SER A 43 14.28 8.41 5.18
CA SER A 43 13.05 9.22 5.10
C SER A 43 12.22 8.86 3.87
N GLN A 44 12.86 8.64 2.70
CA GLN A 44 12.16 8.17 1.49
C GLN A 44 11.57 6.77 1.68
N VAL A 45 12.29 5.84 2.32
CA VAL A 45 11.77 4.50 2.65
C VAL A 45 10.54 4.62 3.55
N LYS A 46 10.60 5.43 4.60
CA LYS A 46 9.45 5.68 5.49
C LYS A 46 8.25 6.25 4.72
N ALA A 47 8.48 7.17 3.79
CA ALA A 47 7.42 7.74 2.96
C ALA A 47 6.73 6.69 2.08
N VAL A 48 7.51 5.80 1.43
CA VAL A 48 6.97 4.69 0.63
C VAL A 48 6.17 3.72 1.48
N THR A 49 6.71 3.34 2.64
CA THR A 49 6.02 2.44 3.58
C THR A 49 4.68 3.02 4.02
N ASN A 50 4.64 4.30 4.42
CA ASN A 50 3.39 4.95 4.82
C ASN A 50 2.40 5.07 3.66
N ALA A 51 2.87 5.37 2.45
CA ALA A 51 2.01 5.43 1.27
C ALA A 51 1.39 4.05 0.94
N LEU A 52 2.18 2.98 1.05
CA LEU A 52 1.69 1.61 0.92
C LEU A 52 0.67 1.25 2.01
N LYS A 53 0.91 1.68 3.26
CA LYS A 53 -0.05 1.46 4.36
C LYS A 53 -1.40 2.12 4.04
N HIS A 54 -1.39 3.41 3.69
CA HIS A 54 -2.61 4.13 3.33
C HIS A 54 -3.31 3.59 2.07
N PHE A 55 -2.55 3.05 1.12
CA PHE A 55 -3.13 2.32 0.00
C PHE A 55 -3.84 1.05 0.49
N GLY A 56 -3.18 0.25 1.33
CA GLY A 56 -3.76 -0.99 1.88
C GLY A 56 -5.03 -0.74 2.69
N GLU A 57 -5.08 0.30 3.51
CA GLU A 57 -6.29 0.75 4.21
C GLU A 57 -7.42 1.07 3.21
N ALA A 58 -7.14 1.93 2.22
CA ALA A 58 -8.13 2.31 1.21
C ALA A 58 -8.62 1.11 0.38
N PHE A 59 -7.70 0.21 0.00
CA PHE A 59 -8.01 -1.00 -0.74
C PHE A 59 -8.85 -1.97 0.09
N ALA A 60 -8.53 -2.15 1.37
CA ALA A 60 -9.31 -2.96 2.28
C ALA A 60 -10.73 -2.41 2.39
N HIS A 61 -10.93 -1.11 2.62
CA HIS A 61 -12.25 -0.49 2.67
C HIS A 61 -13.08 -0.65 1.39
N ALA A 62 -12.44 -0.53 0.21
CA ALA A 62 -13.10 -0.70 -1.09
C ALA A 62 -13.44 -2.18 -1.38
N SER A 63 -12.49 -3.08 -1.16
CA SER A 63 -12.60 -4.50 -1.48
C SER A 63 -13.42 -5.27 -0.45
N ILE A 64 -13.50 -4.82 0.80
CA ILE A 64 -14.36 -5.42 1.84
C ILE A 64 -15.80 -5.52 1.32
N ARG A 65 -16.35 -4.46 0.73
CA ARG A 65 -17.74 -4.48 0.24
C ARG A 65 -17.97 -5.44 -0.92
N GLN A 66 -16.99 -5.62 -1.80
CA GLN A 66 -17.06 -6.53 -2.95
C GLN A 66 -16.75 -7.99 -2.56
N CYS A 67 -15.72 -8.20 -1.75
CA CYS A 67 -15.29 -9.52 -1.26
C CYS A 67 -16.33 -10.14 -0.30
N PHE A 68 -17.15 -9.32 0.38
CA PHE A 68 -18.31 -9.81 1.15
C PHE A 68 -19.54 -10.14 0.30
N ALA A 69 -19.60 -9.72 -0.97
CA ALA A 69 -20.71 -10.02 -1.87
C ALA A 69 -20.53 -11.36 -2.60
N GLU A 70 -19.29 -11.83 -2.77
CA GLU A 70 -18.97 -13.09 -3.47
C GLU A 70 -18.39 -14.15 -2.52
N SER A 71 -19.28 -14.96 -1.95
CA SER A 71 -19.04 -16.37 -1.59
C SER A 71 -17.83 -16.72 -0.70
N MET A 72 -17.91 -16.43 0.61
CA MET A 72 -17.37 -17.25 1.72
C MET A 72 -18.14 -16.90 2.99
N THR A 73 -18.32 -17.83 3.93
CA THR A 73 -18.87 -17.49 5.26
C THR A 73 -18.03 -16.33 5.85
N LYS A 74 -18.71 -15.22 6.21
CA LYS A 74 -18.10 -13.95 6.68
C LYS A 74 -17.00 -14.18 7.72
N GLU A 75 -17.14 -15.21 8.52
CA GLU A 75 -16.29 -15.58 9.65
C GLU A 75 -14.88 -16.04 9.20
N ARG A 76 -14.74 -16.79 8.09
CA ARG A 76 -13.45 -17.35 7.66
C ARG A 76 -12.57 -16.34 6.93
N LEU A 77 -13.21 -15.37 6.27
CA LEU A 77 -12.54 -14.30 5.54
C LEU A 77 -12.08 -13.18 6.49
N ALA A 78 -12.90 -12.83 7.49
CA ALA A 78 -12.53 -11.84 8.51
C ALA A 78 -11.21 -12.20 9.20
N LEU A 79 -11.03 -13.47 9.59
CA LEU A 79 -9.79 -13.96 10.21
C LEU A 79 -8.54 -13.78 9.32
N ARG A 80 -8.67 -13.95 8.00
CA ARG A 80 -7.56 -13.86 7.06
C ARG A 80 -7.19 -12.42 6.69
N VAL A 81 -8.21 -11.57 6.57
CA VAL A 81 -8.00 -10.14 6.30
C VAL A 81 -7.38 -9.46 7.52
N GLU A 82 -7.86 -9.77 8.73
CA GLU A 82 -7.26 -9.23 9.96
C GLU A 82 -5.81 -9.67 10.15
N ASP A 83 -5.45 -10.90 9.79
CA ASP A 83 -4.09 -11.41 9.93
C ASP A 83 -3.10 -10.70 8.98
N ILE A 84 -3.53 -10.39 7.75
CA ILE A 84 -2.73 -9.61 6.79
C ILE A 84 -2.57 -8.16 7.27
N ILE A 85 -3.63 -7.55 7.80
CA ILE A 85 -3.58 -6.20 8.39
C ILE A 85 -2.67 -6.17 9.62
N ARG A 86 -2.70 -7.20 10.47
CA ARG A 86 -1.85 -7.23 11.67
C ARG A 86 -0.39 -7.43 11.32
N SER A 87 -0.09 -8.37 10.43
CA SER A 87 1.29 -8.72 10.06
C SER A 87 1.99 -7.66 9.19
N THR A 88 1.25 -6.93 8.35
CA THR A 88 1.84 -5.95 7.41
C THR A 88 2.03 -4.56 8.05
N PHE A 89 1.25 -4.23 9.08
CA PHE A 89 1.18 -2.88 9.63
C PHE A 89 1.78 -2.75 11.04
N SER A 90 2.01 -3.87 11.74
CA SER A 90 2.72 -3.94 13.03
C SER A 90 4.23 -4.17 12.85
N MET A 91 4.98 -3.09 12.65
CA MET A 91 6.31 -2.96 13.24
C MET A 91 6.25 -1.70 14.11
N SER A 92 6.15 -1.95 15.42
CA SER A 92 6.31 -1.06 16.59
C SER A 92 6.10 0.44 16.36
#